data_AF-A0A2A6NA97-F1
#
_entry.id   AF-A0A2A6NA97-F1
#
_cell.length_a   1.000
_cell.length_b   1.000
_cell.length_c   1.000
_cell.angle_alpha   90.00
_cell.angle_beta   90.00
_cell.angle_gamma   90.00
#
_symmetry.space_group_name_H-M   'P 1'
#
loop_
_entity.id
_entity.type
_entity.pdbx_description
1 polymer ?
#
loop_
_entity_poly.entity_id
_entity_poly.type
_entity_poly.pdbx_seq_one_letter_code
_entity_poly.pdbx_strand_id
1 'polypeptide(L)' 'MTDITAETARLMKVAEAIVREMDRQGVADMLADRGFKVMDLAKVVVCAADGQVIPFRRP' A
#
# COMPACT_ATOMS: atom_id res chain seq x y z
N MET A 1 3.09 16.07 -17.01
CA MET A 1 4.29 15.22 -16.88
C MET A 1 4.80 15.16 -15.45
N THR A 2 4.78 16.26 -14.69
CA THR A 2 5.20 16.31 -13.27
C THR A 2 4.27 15.56 -12.31
N ASP A 3 2.96 15.53 -12.61
CA ASP A 3 1.93 14.96 -11.73
C ASP A 3 2.04 13.43 -11.59
N ILE A 4 2.10 12.71 -12.72
CA ILE A 4 2.23 11.23 -12.73
C ILE A 4 3.51 10.76 -12.01
N THR A 5 4.62 11.50 -12.17
CA THR A 5 5.88 11.19 -11.48
C THR A 5 5.75 11.39 -9.96
N ALA A 6 5.08 12.47 -9.53
CA ALA A 6 4.84 12.75 -8.12
C ALA A 6 3.91 11.71 -7.50
N GLU A 7 2.84 11.33 -8.19
CA GLU A 7 1.90 10.28 -7.78
C GLU A 7 2.61 8.93 -7.61
N THR A 8 3.42 8.55 -8.61
CA THR A 8 4.20 7.30 -8.57
C THR A 8 5.19 7.32 -7.41
N ALA A 9 5.90 8.43 -7.18
CA ALA A 9 6.84 8.56 -6.07
C ALA A 9 6.15 8.45 -4.70
N ARG A 10 4.95 9.02 -4.56
CA ARG A 10 4.14 8.88 -3.33
C ARG A 10 3.74 7.42 -3.11
N LEU A 11 3.24 6.73 -4.13
CA LEU A 11 2.88 5.31 -4.05
C LEU A 11 4.07 4.45 -3.65
N MET A 12 5.25 4.68 -4.24
CA MET A 12 6.45 3.91 -3.93
C MET A 12 6.91 4.10 -2.48
N LYS A 13 6.86 5.34 -1.96
CA LYS A 13 7.20 5.61 -0.55
C LYS A 13 6.23 4.90 0.41
N VAL A 14 4.94 4.88 0.10
CA VAL A 14 3.94 4.18 0.91
C VAL A 14 4.14 2.67 0.84
N ALA A 15 4.40 2.12 -0.34
CA ALA A 15 4.72 0.70 -0.52
C ALA A 15 5.96 0.29 0.29
N GLU A 16 7.02 1.09 0.26
CA GLU A 16 8.23 0.86 1.05
C GLU A 16 7.93 0.86 2.57
N ALA A 17 7.14 1.82 3.05
CA ALA A 17 6.73 1.87 4.45
C ALA A 17 5.92 0.63 4.86
N ILE A 18 5.01 0.16 3.99
CA ILE A 18 4.23 -1.07 4.21
C ILE A 18 5.16 -2.28 4.30
N VAL A 19 6.10 -2.44 3.37
CA VAL A 19 7.04 -3.58 3.38
C VAL A 19 7.90 -3.57 4.64
N ARG A 20 8.45 -2.41 5.03
CA ARG A 20 9.22 -2.27 6.27
C ARG A 20 8.41 -2.65 7.50
N GLU A 21 7.13 -2.29 7.53
CA GLU A 21 6.25 -2.63 8.65
C GLU A 21 5.88 -4.12 8.67
N MET A 22 5.64 -4.73 7.51
CA MET A 22 5.41 -6.17 7.39
C MET A 22 6.63 -6.98 7.85
N ASP A 23 7.83 -6.52 7.50
CA ASP A 23 9.10 -7.11 7.97
C ASP A 23 9.26 -6.94 9.48
N ARG A 24 9.04 -5.73 10.00
CA ARG A 24 9.08 -5.43 11.44
C ARG A 24 8.11 -6.29 12.27
N GLN A 25 6.95 -6.62 11.70
CA GLN A 25 5.95 -7.49 12.33
C GLN A 25 6.18 -8.99 12.08
N GLY A 26 7.16 -9.36 11.23
CA GLY A 26 7.46 -10.76 10.91
C GLY A 26 6.43 -11.44 10.02
N VAL A 27 5.67 -10.69 9.22
CA VAL A 27 4.59 -11.22 8.35
C VAL A 27 4.90 -11.10 6.85
N ALA A 28 6.03 -10.50 6.47
CA ALA A 28 6.39 -10.26 5.08
C ALA A 28 6.37 -11.53 4.22
N ASP A 29 7.09 -12.58 4.63
CA ASP A 29 7.19 -13.84 3.89
C ASP A 29 5.83 -14.54 3.77
N MET A 30 5.09 -14.64 4.88
CA MET A 30 3.75 -15.26 4.91
C MET A 30 2.79 -14.56 3.94
N LEU A 31 2.81 -13.23 3.89
CA LEU A 31 1.94 -12.46 3.00
C LEU A 31 2.40 -12.56 1.53
N ALA A 32 3.72 -12.61 1.29
CA ALA A 32 4.27 -12.86 -0.04
C ALA A 32 3.83 -14.22 -0.59
N ASP A 33 3.90 -15.28 0.21
CA ASP A 33 3.44 -16.64 -0.15
C ASP A 33 1.95 -16.71 -0.50
N ARG A 34 1.15 -15.80 0.07
CA ARG A 34 -0.27 -15.66 -0.23
C ARG A 34 -0.57 -14.76 -1.42
N GLY A 35 0.47 -14.27 -2.12
CA GLY A 35 0.32 -13.38 -3.26
C GLY A 35 -0.21 -12.00 -2.89
N PHE A 36 0.07 -11.53 -1.66
CA PHE A 36 -0.38 -10.22 -1.19
C PHE A 36 0.19 -9.10 -2.07
N LYS A 37 -0.70 -8.23 -2.57
CA LYS A 37 -0.34 -7.14 -3.47
C LYS A 37 -0.11 -5.84 -2.70
N VAL A 38 1.12 -5.60 -2.27
CA VAL A 38 1.52 -4.37 -1.55
C VAL A 38 1.09 -3.10 -2.30
N MET A 39 1.21 -3.08 -3.62
CA MET A 39 0.82 -1.92 -4.43
C MET A 39 -0.69 -1.62 -4.37
N ASP A 40 -1.54 -2.63 -4.18
CA ASP A 40 -2.97 -2.40 -4.05
C ASP A 40 -3.30 -1.82 -2.67
N LEU A 41 -2.61 -2.27 -1.61
CA LEU A 41 -2.72 -1.65 -0.29
C LEU A 41 -2.19 -0.20 -0.30
N ALA A 42 -1.07 0.08 -0.97
CA ALA A 42 -0.52 1.43 -1.07
C ALA A 42 -1.51 2.42 -1.71
N LYS A 43 -2.24 2.00 -2.74
CA LYS A 43 -3.32 2.81 -3.35
C LYS A 43 -4.44 3.08 -2.36
N VAL A 44 -4.89 2.05 -1.62
CA VAL A 44 -5.94 2.19 -0.60
C VAL A 44 -5.52 3.18 0.49
N VAL A 45 -4.28 3.08 0.97
CA VAL A 45 -3.73 4.00 1.99
C VAL A 45 -3.68 5.44 1.47
N VAL A 46 -3.25 5.64 0.22
CA VAL A 46 -3.25 6.95 -0.44
C VAL A 46 -4.67 7.52 -0.53
N CYS A 47 -5.63 6.75 -1.03
CA CYS A 47 -7.03 7.20 -1.11
C CYS A 47 -7.60 7.56 0.27
N ALA A 48 -7.32 6.74 1.30
CA ALA A 48 -7.75 7.01 2.67
C ALA A 48 -7.11 8.29 3.23
N ALA A 49 -5.82 8.51 2.99
CA ALA A 49 -5.11 9.73 3.38
C ALA A 49 -5.65 10.97 2.65
N ASP A 50 -6.17 10.79 1.44
CA ASP A 50 -6.83 11.85 0.65
C ASP A 50 -8.30 12.06 1.06
N GLY A 51 -8.77 11.40 2.14
CA GLY A 51 -10.11 11.56 2.70
C GLY A 51 -11.19 10.77 1.97
N GLN A 52 -10.82 9.86 1.06
CA GLN A 52 -11.79 9.00 0.37
C GLN A 52 -12.30 7.92 1.32
N VAL A 53 -13.62 7.69 1.30
CA VAL A 53 -14.25 6.59 2.04
C VAL A 53 -13.97 5.29 1.31
N ILE A 54 -13.20 4.40 1.94
CA ILE A 54 -12.93 3.06 1.41
C ILE A 54 -13.93 2.08 2.06
N PRO A 55 -14.92 1.55 1.31
CA PRO A 55 -15.87 0.61 1.87
C PRO A 55 -15.19 -0.73 2.16
N PHE A 56 -15.18 -1.13 3.43
CA PHE A 56 -14.82 -2.50 3.80
C PHE A 56 -15.91 -3.44 3.31
N ARG A 57 -15.62 -4.19 2.24
CA ARG A 57 -16.48 -5.31 1.85
C ARG A 57 -16.25 -6.41 2.88
N ARG A 58 -17.32 -6.85 3.55
CA ARG A 58 -17.27 -8.10 4.33
C ARG A 58 -16.94 -9.25 3.36
N PRO A 59 -16.16 -10.24 3.81
CA PRO A 59 -15.89 -11.44 3.02
C PRO A 59 -17.19 -12.17 2.64
#